data_AF-A0A7Y0VZP0-F1
#
_entry.id   AF-A0A7Y0VZP0-F1
#
_cell.length_a   1.000
_cell.length_b   1.000
_cell.length_c   1.000
_cell.angle_alpha   90.00
_cell.angle_beta   90.00
_cell.angle_gamma   90.00
#
_symmetry.space_group_name_H-M   'P 1'
#
loop_
_entity.id
_entity.type
_entity.pdbx_description
1 polymer ?
#
loop_
_entity_poly.entity_id
_entity_poly.type
_entity_poly.pdbx_seq_one_letter_code
_entity_poly.pdbx_strand_id
1 'polypeptide(L)'
;MNRSVQNFAKYHESPVLEFQGNPLIEALPPILSESDAASLISHFPPVVDEERQHDKSVRLHCIDRLRTVVQPLPIHLELESAFSSLLRSGYVGRNPMSTATVRHLHSLSAPGGSDGFRSTATTFSLVGLSGIGKSTALESILRLYPQTIVHQRYEGRSFVQTQITWLKLDCPFDGSLSGLCRAFFRAVDQAIGQDRYANSYRARNGLPDLIQRMEQVASTYFVGALLIDEIQHLRSARTGGKDNMLNFFVNLINSIGIPVVFIGTNSMISLFSDVLRNARRGCGLGVTEFQRFEKDDPVWRMLIESLWEYQWCREISPLTDELFDVLYDLTQGVTDFLVKLLILGQRFAIQSGEERLTSSTFRRVSDTKMQILKPALSALRSRDPRQLGRFEDLLPIDDQLQGMMTLSANEVLDRLALLRSITPVPRMDAPSAKVSSTPKTKPAGVDSSRSSTKSAVIAQAEDPLQKLREEGWLNSDVFEFSALHRKV
;
A
#
# COMPACT_ATOMS: atom_id res chain seq x y z
N MET A 1 25.17 -12.38 -10.45
CA MET A 1 24.77 -11.46 -11.54
C MET A 1 23.46 -11.99 -12.10
N ASN A 2 22.34 -11.77 -11.39
CA ASN A 2 21.03 -12.23 -11.85
C ASN A 2 20.61 -11.31 -13.00
N ARG A 3 20.59 -11.82 -14.24
CA ARG A 3 19.90 -11.15 -15.33
C ARG A 3 18.42 -11.08 -14.93
N SER A 4 17.96 -9.89 -14.52
CA SER A 4 16.54 -9.62 -14.34
C SER A 4 15.82 -10.00 -15.65
N VAL A 5 14.77 -10.80 -15.53
CA VAL A 5 13.91 -11.12 -16.67
C VAL A 5 13.35 -9.79 -17.18
N GLN A 6 13.73 -9.40 -18.40
CA GLN A 6 13.22 -8.17 -19.00
C GLN A 6 11.76 -8.40 -19.39
N ASN A 7 10.85 -7.67 -18.74
CA ASN A 7 9.43 -7.71 -19.09
C ASN A 7 9.18 -6.72 -20.24
N PHE A 8 8.93 -7.23 -21.43
CA PHE A 8 8.55 -6.38 -22.57
C PHE A 8 7.06 -6.01 -22.49
N ALA A 9 6.75 -4.77 -22.84
CA ALA A 9 5.39 -4.25 -22.82
C ALA A 9 4.46 -5.06 -23.74
N LYS A 10 3.32 -5.48 -23.18
CA LYS A 10 2.17 -5.99 -23.93
C LYS A 10 1.01 -5.06 -23.67
N TYR A 11 0.51 -4.43 -24.72
CA TYR A 11 -0.53 -3.41 -24.59
C TYR A 11 -1.91 -4.05 -24.73
N HIS A 12 -2.79 -3.71 -23.81
CA HIS A 12 -4.18 -4.10 -23.83
C HIS A 12 -5.05 -2.83 -23.80
N GLU A 13 -6.06 -2.77 -24.66
CA GLU A 13 -6.99 -1.65 -24.69
C GLU A 13 -7.70 -1.55 -23.33
N SER A 14 -7.68 -0.35 -22.75
CA SER A 14 -8.31 -0.12 -21.47
C SER A 14 -9.83 0.06 -21.61
N PRO A 15 -10.65 -0.56 -20.74
CA PRO A 15 -12.09 -0.29 -20.69
C PRO A 15 -12.41 1.09 -20.10
N VAL A 16 -11.46 1.73 -19.43
CA VAL A 16 -11.57 3.06 -18.83
C VAL A 16 -11.09 4.11 -19.84
N LEU A 17 -11.96 5.07 -20.17
CA LEU A 17 -11.72 6.08 -21.21
C LEU A 17 -10.47 6.92 -20.93
N GLU A 18 -10.24 7.32 -19.68
CA GLU A 18 -9.11 8.17 -19.26
C GLU A 18 -7.75 7.46 -19.39
N PHE A 19 -7.75 6.13 -19.52
CA PHE A 19 -6.54 5.32 -19.60
C PHE A 19 -6.16 4.94 -21.04
N GLN A 20 -7.09 5.13 -21.99
CA GLN A 20 -6.87 4.80 -23.40
C GLN A 20 -5.81 5.70 -24.02
N GLY A 21 -4.99 5.14 -24.91
CA GLY A 21 -3.93 5.89 -25.59
C GLY A 21 -2.73 6.21 -24.68
N ASN A 22 -2.65 5.58 -23.50
CA ASN A 22 -1.53 5.74 -22.58
C ASN A 22 -0.73 4.42 -22.48
N PRO A 23 0.44 4.32 -23.13
CA PRO A 23 1.22 3.08 -23.15
C PRO A 23 1.69 2.64 -21.76
N LEU A 24 1.81 3.58 -20.80
CA LEU A 24 2.24 3.27 -19.44
C LEU A 24 1.14 2.58 -18.63
N ILE A 25 -0.13 2.79 -18.99
CA ILE A 25 -1.28 2.16 -18.33
C ILE A 25 -1.66 0.88 -19.05
N GLU A 26 -1.72 0.91 -20.38
CA GLU A 26 -2.11 -0.24 -21.20
C GLU A 26 -1.11 -1.40 -21.13
N ALA A 27 0.13 -1.14 -20.71
CA ALA A 27 1.14 -2.16 -20.47
C ALA A 27 1.07 -2.79 -19.06
N LEU A 28 0.27 -2.23 -18.15
CA LEU A 28 0.07 -2.80 -16.81
C LEU A 28 -0.79 -4.07 -16.88
N PRO A 29 -0.74 -4.91 -15.83
CA PRO A 29 -1.75 -5.95 -15.63
C PRO A 29 -3.18 -5.38 -15.72
N PRO A 30 -4.17 -6.21 -16.11
CA PRO A 30 -5.57 -5.78 -16.14
C PRO A 30 -6.04 -5.34 -14.76
N ILE A 31 -7.12 -4.57 -14.72
CA ILE A 31 -7.81 -4.27 -13.47
C ILE A 31 -8.42 -5.58 -12.97
N LEU A 32 -8.02 -6.02 -11.78
CA LEU A 32 -8.41 -7.29 -11.22
C LEU A 32 -9.79 -7.20 -10.55
N SER A 33 -10.57 -8.28 -10.65
CA SER A 33 -11.71 -8.46 -9.76
C SER A 33 -11.22 -8.85 -8.35
N GLU A 34 -12.05 -8.67 -7.32
CA GLU A 34 -11.70 -9.09 -5.95
C GLU A 34 -11.32 -10.59 -5.88
N SER A 35 -12.00 -11.44 -6.66
CA SER A 35 -11.71 -12.88 -6.75
C SER A 35 -10.34 -13.17 -7.38
N ASP A 36 -10.00 -12.47 -8.47
CA ASP A 36 -8.71 -12.64 -9.14
C ASP A 36 -7.57 -12.11 -8.26
N ALA A 37 -7.76 -10.95 -7.64
CA ALA A 37 -6.81 -10.38 -6.70
C ALA A 37 -6.57 -11.33 -5.52
N ALA A 38 -7.62 -11.87 -4.91
CA ALA A 38 -7.48 -12.83 -3.83
C ALA A 38 -6.69 -14.07 -4.26
N SER A 39 -7.00 -14.61 -5.44
CA SER A 39 -6.32 -15.80 -5.97
C SER A 39 -4.82 -15.53 -6.22
N LEU A 40 -4.47 -14.38 -6.79
CA LEU A 40 -3.09 -14.03 -7.10
C LEU A 40 -2.28 -13.61 -5.86
N ILE A 41 -2.92 -13.00 -4.86
CA ILE A 41 -2.30 -12.65 -3.57
C ILE A 41 -2.08 -13.89 -2.71
N SER A 42 -2.96 -14.89 -2.83
CA SER A 42 -2.89 -16.09 -2.02
C SER A 42 -1.58 -16.86 -2.24
N HIS A 43 -1.04 -17.40 -1.16
CA HIS A 43 0.04 -18.36 -1.24
C HIS A 43 -0.18 -19.47 -0.21
N PHE A 44 -0.71 -20.59 -0.67
CA PHE A 44 -0.88 -21.80 0.12
C PHE A 44 0.11 -22.85 -0.39
N PRO A 45 1.29 -22.99 0.27
CA PRO A 45 2.26 -23.99 -0.16
C PRO A 45 1.69 -25.40 0.06
N PRO A 46 2.17 -26.42 -0.70
CA PRO A 46 1.59 -27.75 -0.65
C PRO A 46 1.71 -28.37 0.74
N VAL A 47 0.62 -29.00 1.19
CA VAL A 47 0.57 -29.86 2.37
C VAL A 47 0.86 -31.29 1.91
N VAL A 48 1.97 -31.85 2.39
CA VAL A 48 2.44 -33.20 2.02
C VAL A 48 2.37 -34.06 3.27
N ASP A 49 1.38 -34.96 3.33
CA ASP A 49 1.09 -35.76 4.51
C ASP A 49 2.26 -36.69 4.89
N GLU A 50 3.03 -37.14 3.89
CA GLU A 50 4.21 -37.99 4.06
C GLU A 50 5.34 -37.29 4.82
N GLU A 51 5.41 -35.96 4.78
CA GLU A 51 6.47 -35.21 5.48
C GLU A 51 6.41 -35.40 6.99
N ARG A 52 5.24 -35.69 7.56
CA ARG A 52 5.07 -36.01 8.98
C ARG A 52 5.80 -37.29 9.40
N GLN A 53 6.09 -38.18 8.44
CA GLN A 53 6.80 -39.43 8.69
C GLN A 53 8.32 -39.31 8.54
N HIS A 54 8.82 -38.15 8.10
CA HIS A 54 10.26 -37.92 8.05
C HIS A 54 10.88 -37.85 9.45
N ASP A 55 12.21 -37.97 9.47
CA ASP A 55 13.00 -37.77 10.68
C ASP A 55 12.76 -36.39 11.27
N LYS A 56 12.88 -36.33 12.60
CA LYS A 56 12.71 -35.11 13.40
C LYS A 56 13.51 -33.92 12.84
N SER A 57 14.75 -34.13 12.42
CA SER A 57 15.60 -33.08 11.85
C SER A 57 14.97 -32.46 10.60
N VAL A 58 14.48 -33.29 9.67
CA VAL A 58 13.84 -32.85 8.43
C VAL A 58 12.55 -32.10 8.71
N ARG A 59 11.68 -32.64 9.58
CA ARG A 59 10.40 -32.00 9.94
C ARG A 59 10.58 -30.60 10.53
N LEU A 60 11.64 -30.39 11.32
CA LEU A 60 11.95 -29.06 11.87
C LEU A 60 12.24 -28.00 10.79
N HIS A 61 12.78 -28.42 9.63
CA HIS A 61 12.96 -27.54 8.48
C HIS A 61 11.67 -27.31 7.70
N CYS A 62 10.78 -28.32 7.62
CA CYS A 62 9.50 -28.17 6.95
C CYS A 62 8.59 -27.15 7.64
N ILE A 63 8.65 -27.02 8.97
CA ILE A 63 7.85 -26.06 9.75
C ILE A 63 7.98 -24.62 9.24
N ASP A 64 9.16 -24.22 8.74
CA ASP A 64 9.38 -22.84 8.28
C ASP A 64 8.53 -22.48 7.05
N ARG A 65 7.94 -23.48 6.35
CA ARG A 65 6.93 -23.27 5.30
C ARG A 65 5.72 -22.48 5.80
N LEU A 66 5.38 -22.55 7.09
CA LEU A 66 4.29 -21.75 7.66
C LEU A 66 4.49 -20.24 7.46
N ARG A 67 5.73 -19.78 7.37
CA ARG A 67 6.07 -18.36 7.16
C ARG A 67 5.71 -17.85 5.77
N THR A 68 5.55 -18.76 4.81
CA THR A 68 5.21 -18.39 3.43
C THR A 68 3.71 -18.35 3.21
N VAL A 69 2.90 -18.87 4.14
CA VAL A 69 1.44 -18.86 3.98
C VAL A 69 0.92 -17.42 3.91
N VAL A 70 0.22 -17.10 2.83
CA VAL A 70 -0.49 -15.83 2.66
C VAL A 70 -1.97 -16.13 2.45
N GLN A 71 -2.75 -15.89 3.51
CA GLN A 71 -4.21 -15.89 3.45
C GLN A 71 -4.68 -14.52 2.92
N PRO A 72 -5.43 -14.45 1.81
CA PRO A 72 -6.09 -13.22 1.39
C PRO A 72 -7.13 -12.77 2.44
N LEU A 73 -7.09 -11.48 2.78
CA LEU A 73 -7.95 -10.83 3.77
C LEU A 73 -8.63 -9.62 3.11
N PRO A 74 -9.75 -9.09 3.64
CA PRO A 74 -10.43 -7.94 3.02
C PRO A 74 -9.49 -6.76 2.82
N ILE A 75 -8.65 -6.49 3.83
CA ILE A 75 -7.66 -5.41 3.81
C ILE A 75 -6.63 -5.56 2.67
N HIS A 76 -6.33 -6.78 2.21
CA HIS A 76 -5.44 -7.01 1.07
C HIS A 76 -6.12 -6.61 -0.25
N LEU A 77 -7.42 -6.89 -0.39
CA LEU A 77 -8.19 -6.54 -1.58
C LEU A 77 -8.42 -5.03 -1.68
N GLU A 78 -8.70 -4.40 -0.54
CA GLU A 78 -8.77 -2.94 -0.43
C GLU A 78 -7.45 -2.28 -0.82
N LEU A 79 -6.34 -2.80 -0.29
CA LEU A 79 -5.01 -2.29 -0.59
C LEU A 79 -4.62 -2.51 -2.06
N GLU A 80 -4.99 -3.64 -2.65
CA GLU A 80 -4.76 -3.90 -4.09
C GLU A 80 -5.53 -2.89 -4.93
N SER A 81 -6.83 -2.74 -4.69
CA SER A 81 -7.70 -1.82 -5.43
C SER A 81 -7.23 -0.36 -5.31
N ALA A 82 -6.84 0.05 -4.09
CA ALA A 82 -6.28 1.35 -3.82
C ALA A 82 -4.96 1.58 -4.58
N PHE A 83 -4.03 0.63 -4.51
CA PHE A 83 -2.73 0.71 -5.20
C PHE A 83 -2.89 0.69 -6.73
N SER A 84 -3.77 -0.16 -7.24
CA SER A 84 -4.14 -0.29 -8.65
C SER A 84 -4.66 1.04 -9.22
N SER A 85 -5.55 1.69 -8.47
CA SER A 85 -6.11 3.01 -8.80
C SER A 85 -5.06 4.11 -8.73
N LEU A 86 -4.26 4.11 -7.66
CA LEU A 86 -3.17 5.08 -7.41
C LEU A 86 -2.12 5.06 -8.53
N LEU A 87 -1.70 3.86 -8.94
CA LEU A 87 -0.71 3.68 -9.99
C LEU A 87 -1.21 4.21 -11.34
N ARG A 88 -2.44 3.85 -11.73
CA ARG A 88 -3.02 4.26 -13.01
C ARG A 88 -3.34 5.75 -13.03
N SER A 89 -3.92 6.30 -11.97
CA SER A 89 -4.18 7.75 -11.87
C SER A 89 -2.89 8.56 -11.94
N GLY A 90 -1.82 8.08 -11.31
CA GLY A 90 -0.48 8.65 -11.39
C GLY A 90 0.07 8.71 -12.82
N TYR A 91 -0.34 7.80 -13.71
CA TYR A 91 0.11 7.79 -15.10
C TYR A 91 -0.75 8.62 -16.05
N VAL A 92 -2.01 8.92 -15.71
CA VAL A 92 -2.91 9.73 -16.56
C VAL A 92 -2.28 11.08 -16.89
N GLY A 93 -1.75 11.78 -15.87
CA GLY A 93 -1.08 13.08 -16.05
C GLY A 93 0.31 13.01 -16.71
N ARG A 94 0.83 11.81 -16.95
CA ARG A 94 2.22 11.57 -17.41
C ARG A 94 2.28 10.73 -18.69
N ASN A 95 1.24 10.82 -19.53
CA ASN A 95 1.19 10.09 -20.79
C ASN A 95 2.34 10.52 -21.73
N PRO A 96 3.29 9.63 -22.10
CA PRO A 96 4.41 9.96 -22.97
C PRO A 96 4.00 10.34 -24.40
N MET A 97 2.77 10.02 -24.80
CA MET A 97 2.19 10.42 -26.09
C MET A 97 1.61 11.84 -26.07
N SER A 98 1.49 12.46 -24.88
CA SER A 98 1.04 13.84 -24.72
C SER A 98 2.17 14.82 -24.96
N THR A 99 1.89 15.87 -25.75
CA THR A 99 2.85 16.96 -26.01
C THR A 99 3.27 17.68 -24.73
N ALA A 100 2.39 17.77 -23.74
CA ALA A 100 2.70 18.42 -22.46
C ALA A 100 3.77 17.65 -21.68
N THR A 101 3.63 16.31 -21.61
CA THR A 101 4.58 15.44 -20.93
C THR A 101 5.95 15.45 -21.62
N VAL A 102 5.98 15.40 -22.95
CA VAL A 102 7.23 15.48 -23.71
C VAL A 102 7.96 16.80 -23.48
N ARG A 103 7.23 17.93 -23.48
CA ARG A 103 7.81 19.25 -23.18
C ARG A 103 8.40 19.32 -21.78
N HIS A 104 7.69 18.78 -20.79
CA HIS A 104 8.18 18.72 -19.40
C HIS A 104 9.47 17.89 -19.28
N LEU A 105 9.55 16.71 -19.92
CA LEU A 105 10.77 15.90 -19.91
C LEU A 105 11.98 16.63 -20.52
N HIS A 106 11.75 17.40 -21.59
CA HIS A 106 12.79 18.24 -22.18
C HIS A 106 13.21 19.40 -21.26
N SER A 107 12.27 20.02 -20.55
CA SER A 107 12.56 21.13 -19.64
C SER A 107 13.40 20.68 -18.44
N LEU A 108 13.16 19.47 -17.92
CA LEU A 108 13.97 18.86 -16.86
C LEU A 108 15.42 18.56 -17.28
N SER A 109 15.66 18.42 -18.58
CA SER A 109 17.00 18.17 -19.15
C SER A 109 17.77 19.45 -19.48
N ALA A 110 17.09 20.60 -19.54
CA ALA A 110 17.68 21.91 -19.86
C ALA A 110 17.89 22.75 -18.58
N PRO A 111 18.98 23.53 -18.45
CA PRO A 111 19.17 24.41 -17.31
C PRO A 111 18.13 25.55 -17.34
N GLY A 112 17.21 25.58 -16.37
CA GLY A 112 16.35 26.74 -16.10
C GLY A 112 14.88 26.67 -16.53
N GLY A 113 14.35 25.51 -16.93
CA GLY A 113 12.94 25.38 -17.35
C GLY A 113 12.05 24.65 -16.34
N SER A 114 11.43 25.37 -15.40
CA SER A 114 10.26 24.84 -14.68
C SER A 114 8.99 25.28 -15.40
N ASP A 115 8.58 24.53 -16.42
CA ASP A 115 7.23 24.68 -16.96
C ASP A 115 6.26 24.00 -15.99
N GLY A 116 5.21 24.71 -15.58
CA GLY A 116 4.34 24.35 -14.47
C GLY A 116 3.63 23.01 -14.68
N PHE A 117 4.25 21.91 -14.25
CA PHE A 117 3.62 20.60 -14.18
C PHE A 117 2.58 20.62 -13.06
N ARG A 118 1.31 20.37 -13.42
CA ARG A 118 0.26 20.15 -12.42
C ARG A 118 0.46 18.75 -11.83
N SER A 119 1.03 18.70 -10.62
CA SER A 119 1.17 17.46 -9.88
C SER A 119 -0.20 16.80 -9.69
N THR A 120 -0.38 15.63 -10.29
CA THR A 120 -1.47 14.70 -9.98
C THR A 120 -1.04 13.72 -8.88
N ALA A 121 -0.03 14.06 -8.09
CA ALA A 121 0.53 13.16 -7.09
C ALA A 121 -0.48 12.93 -5.97
N THR A 122 -0.98 11.72 -5.95
CA THR A 122 -1.93 11.23 -4.97
C THR A 122 -1.17 10.47 -3.89
N THR A 123 -1.53 10.68 -2.64
CA THR A 123 -0.86 10.04 -1.50
C THR A 123 -1.79 9.06 -0.81
N PHE A 124 -1.20 7.96 -0.37
CA PHE A 124 -1.86 6.88 0.33
C PHE A 124 -1.01 6.47 1.53
N SER A 125 -1.62 6.07 2.64
CA SER A 125 -0.88 5.69 3.84
C SER A 125 -1.37 4.39 4.43
N LEU A 126 -0.42 3.49 4.71
CA LEU A 126 -0.61 2.19 5.29
C LEU A 126 -0.07 2.18 6.72
N VAL A 127 -0.95 2.03 7.69
CA VAL A 127 -0.61 2.14 9.11
C VAL A 127 -1.08 0.89 9.85
N GLY A 128 -0.41 0.52 10.94
CA GLY A 128 -0.82 -0.62 11.76
C GLY A 128 0.28 -1.04 12.73
N LEU A 129 -0.05 -1.93 13.67
CA LEU A 129 0.91 -2.47 14.62
C LEU A 129 2.10 -3.16 13.92
N SER A 130 3.27 -3.16 14.55
CA SER A 130 4.40 -3.95 14.07
C SER A 130 4.04 -5.45 14.08
N GLY A 131 4.36 -6.17 13.01
CA GLY A 131 4.06 -7.60 12.89
C GLY A 131 2.60 -7.97 12.55
N ILE A 132 1.71 -7.00 12.28
CA ILE A 132 0.31 -7.31 11.91
C ILE A 132 0.14 -7.89 10.50
N GLY A 133 1.12 -7.67 9.61
CA GLY A 133 1.10 -8.19 8.23
C GLY A 133 1.24 -7.15 7.11
N LYS A 134 1.46 -5.86 7.43
CA LYS A 134 1.58 -4.76 6.45
C LYS A 134 2.57 -5.06 5.31
N SER A 135 3.81 -5.39 5.65
CA SER A 135 4.87 -5.62 4.66
C SER A 135 4.57 -6.86 3.81
N THR A 136 4.04 -7.92 4.41
CA THR A 136 3.60 -9.14 3.70
C THR A 136 2.48 -8.83 2.70
N ALA A 137 1.48 -8.07 3.12
CA ALA A 137 0.37 -7.64 2.26
C ALA A 137 0.89 -6.81 1.08
N LEU A 138 1.72 -5.81 1.37
CA LEU A 138 2.26 -4.92 0.37
C LEU A 138 3.14 -5.67 -0.64
N GLU A 139 4.05 -6.52 -0.17
CA GLU A 139 4.89 -7.33 -1.06
C GLU A 139 4.07 -8.27 -1.94
N SER A 140 3.00 -8.85 -1.41
CA SER A 140 2.09 -9.71 -2.18
C SER A 140 1.40 -8.94 -3.31
N ILE A 141 1.00 -7.70 -3.04
CA ILE A 141 0.37 -6.81 -4.04
C ILE A 141 1.40 -6.32 -5.06
N LEU A 142 2.59 -5.89 -4.62
CA LEU A 142 3.64 -5.42 -5.53
C LEU A 142 4.08 -6.52 -6.51
N ARG A 143 4.03 -7.80 -6.13
CA ARG A 143 4.32 -8.94 -7.01
C ARG A 143 3.35 -9.08 -8.18
N LEU A 144 2.14 -8.53 -8.07
CA LEU A 144 1.15 -8.52 -9.16
C LEU A 144 1.60 -7.62 -10.32
N TYR A 145 2.44 -6.62 -10.03
CA TYR A 145 2.89 -5.61 -10.98
C TYR A 145 4.37 -5.82 -11.33
N PRO A 146 4.74 -6.00 -12.61
CA PRO A 146 6.14 -6.12 -12.99
C PRO A 146 6.88 -4.85 -12.59
N GLN A 147 7.95 -4.96 -11.79
CA GLN A 147 8.67 -3.78 -11.28
C GLN A 147 9.19 -2.86 -12.41
N THR A 148 9.56 -3.44 -13.55
CA THR A 148 10.04 -2.70 -14.72
C THR A 148 9.45 -3.29 -16.00
N ILE A 149 9.05 -2.42 -16.91
CA ILE A 149 8.49 -2.73 -18.22
C ILE A 149 9.33 -2.02 -19.29
N VAL A 150 9.74 -2.75 -20.32
CA VAL A 150 10.50 -2.22 -21.46
C VAL A 150 9.58 -2.07 -22.66
N HIS A 151 9.41 -0.83 -23.10
CA HIS A 151 8.68 -0.47 -24.30
C HIS A 151 9.63 -0.41 -25.49
N GLN A 152 9.15 -0.86 -26.65
CA GLN A 152 9.89 -0.77 -27.92
C GLN A 152 9.08 -0.09 -29.02
N ARG A 153 7.79 -0.43 -29.08
CA ARG A 153 6.85 0.10 -30.08
C ARG A 153 5.49 0.26 -29.44
N TYR A 154 4.74 1.28 -29.82
CA TYR A 154 3.36 1.51 -29.42
C TYR A 154 2.57 2.04 -30.62
N GLU A 155 1.41 1.45 -30.92
CA GLU A 155 0.58 1.82 -32.09
C GLU A 155 1.36 1.98 -33.40
N GLY A 156 2.32 1.08 -33.66
CA GLY A 156 3.14 1.13 -34.87
C GLY A 156 4.26 2.19 -34.85
N ARG A 157 4.40 3.02 -33.82
CA ARG A 157 5.48 4.02 -33.65
C ARG A 157 6.59 3.52 -32.72
N SER A 158 7.83 3.91 -33.00
CA SER A 158 8.98 3.61 -32.12
C SER A 158 8.79 4.30 -30.77
N PHE A 159 8.81 3.52 -29.69
CA PHE A 159 8.68 4.01 -28.33
C PHE A 159 9.65 3.21 -27.46
N VAL A 160 10.92 3.60 -27.46
CA VAL A 160 11.98 2.94 -26.70
C VAL A 160 12.08 3.61 -25.35
N GLN A 161 11.40 3.03 -24.36
CA GLN A 161 11.29 3.61 -23.03
C GLN A 161 11.34 2.50 -21.98
N THR A 162 11.96 2.78 -20.84
CA THR A 162 11.88 1.91 -19.67
C THR A 162 10.93 2.57 -18.67
N GLN A 163 9.90 1.83 -18.26
CA GLN A 163 8.92 2.22 -17.25
C GLN A 163 9.22 1.47 -15.95
N ILE A 164 9.31 2.17 -14.84
CA ILE A 164 9.35 1.56 -13.50
C ILE A 164 7.95 1.69 -12.91
N THR A 165 7.28 0.58 -12.58
CA THR A 165 5.90 0.63 -12.05
C THR A 165 5.88 1.04 -10.59
N TRP A 166 6.84 0.59 -9.79
CA TRP A 166 6.95 0.94 -8.38
C TRP A 166 8.39 0.90 -7.88
N LEU A 167 8.68 1.71 -6.86
CA LEU A 167 9.92 1.67 -6.08
C LEU A 167 9.58 1.60 -4.61
N LYS A 168 10.13 0.63 -3.89
CA LYS A 168 10.04 0.53 -2.43
C LYS A 168 11.35 0.99 -1.80
N LEU A 169 11.26 1.91 -0.85
CA LEU A 169 12.37 2.43 -0.07
C LEU A 169 12.14 2.13 1.40
N ASP A 170 13.16 1.62 2.08
CA ASP A 170 13.16 1.56 3.55
C ASP A 170 13.87 2.81 4.09
N CYS A 171 13.28 3.46 5.08
CA CYS A 171 13.93 4.60 5.71
C CYS A 171 15.28 4.21 6.35
N PRO A 172 16.35 5.00 6.12
CA PRO A 172 17.70 4.61 6.55
C PRO A 172 17.83 4.65 8.08
N PHE A 173 18.73 3.81 8.63
CA PHE A 173 18.98 3.72 10.07
C PHE A 173 19.49 5.03 10.70
N ASP A 174 20.15 5.89 9.92
CA ASP A 174 20.58 7.21 10.37
C ASP A 174 19.43 8.23 10.44
N GLY A 175 18.25 7.86 9.94
CA GLY A 175 17.04 8.67 9.90
C GLY A 175 17.15 9.90 9.00
N SER A 176 18.14 9.96 8.10
CA SER A 176 18.46 11.17 7.33
C SER A 176 17.71 11.25 6.00
N LEU A 177 17.24 12.46 5.66
CA LEU A 177 16.58 12.73 4.36
C LEU A 177 17.53 12.51 3.18
N SER A 178 18.83 12.81 3.36
CA SER A 178 19.85 12.53 2.35
C SER A 178 20.08 11.02 2.16
N GLY A 179 20.01 10.24 3.24
CA GLY A 179 20.02 8.78 3.18
C GLY A 179 18.84 8.22 2.41
N LEU A 180 17.64 8.77 2.61
CA LEU A 180 16.43 8.40 1.85
C LEU A 180 16.59 8.69 0.35
N CYS A 181 17.14 9.85 -0.03
CA CYS A 181 17.42 10.17 -1.44
C CYS A 181 18.43 9.18 -2.06
N ARG A 182 19.44 8.75 -1.30
CA ARG A 182 20.40 7.73 -1.76
C ARG A 182 19.74 6.36 -1.90
N ALA A 183 18.83 6.00 -0.99
CA ALA A 183 18.05 4.78 -1.10
C ALA A 183 17.20 4.78 -2.37
N PHE A 184 16.61 5.93 -2.73
CA PHE A 184 15.90 6.09 -4.02
C PHE A 184 16.79 5.76 -5.22
N PHE A 185 17.97 6.37 -5.33
CA PHE A 185 18.85 6.14 -6.47
C PHE A 185 19.33 4.67 -6.55
N ARG A 186 19.56 4.03 -5.41
CA ARG A 186 19.87 2.59 -5.34
C ARG A 186 18.69 1.74 -5.81
N ALA A 187 17.47 2.08 -5.41
CA ALA A 187 16.27 1.35 -5.81
C ALA A 187 16.04 1.47 -7.34
N VAL A 188 16.30 2.65 -7.92
CA VAL A 188 16.27 2.85 -9.38
C VAL A 188 17.31 1.98 -10.07
N ASP A 189 18.56 2.03 -9.63
CA ASP A 189 19.67 1.23 -10.20
C ASP A 189 19.36 -0.26 -10.17
N GLN A 190 18.79 -0.74 -9.07
CA GLN A 190 18.33 -2.14 -8.92
C GLN A 190 17.20 -2.47 -9.89
N ALA A 191 16.19 -1.61 -10.01
CA ALA A 191 15.05 -1.82 -10.91
C ALA A 191 15.48 -1.91 -12.38
N ILE A 192 16.38 -1.01 -12.82
CA ILE A 192 16.89 -1.01 -14.20
C ILE A 192 18.03 -2.00 -14.45
N GLY A 193 18.61 -2.58 -13.39
CA GLY A 193 19.72 -3.53 -13.44
C GLY A 193 21.06 -2.91 -13.84
N GLN A 194 21.28 -1.62 -13.57
CA GLN A 194 22.50 -0.88 -13.91
C GLN A 194 22.94 -0.01 -12.73
N ASP A 195 24.22 0.02 -12.42
CA ASP A 195 24.78 0.91 -11.39
C ASP A 195 25.15 2.27 -12.02
N ARG A 196 24.15 3.15 -12.16
CA ARG A 196 24.28 4.42 -12.88
C ARG A 196 24.17 5.63 -11.94
N TYR A 197 23.32 5.56 -10.92
CA TYR A 197 22.86 6.73 -10.18
C TYR A 197 23.42 6.79 -8.76
N ALA A 198 23.39 5.69 -8.02
CA ALA A 198 23.78 5.61 -6.62
C ALA A 198 25.24 6.07 -6.40
N ASN A 199 26.12 5.75 -7.35
CA ASN A 199 27.55 6.09 -7.28
C ASN A 199 27.92 7.41 -7.96
N SER A 200 27.06 7.95 -8.84
CA SER A 200 27.33 9.18 -9.59
C SER A 200 26.83 10.44 -8.84
N TYR A 201 25.83 10.30 -7.97
CA TYR A 201 25.27 11.42 -7.22
C TYR A 201 25.98 11.69 -5.90
N ARG A 202 27.08 12.45 -5.97
CA ARG A 202 27.59 13.21 -4.81
C ARG A 202 26.79 14.51 -4.72
N ALA A 203 26.08 14.73 -3.62
CA ALA A 203 25.36 15.98 -3.36
C ALA A 203 26.35 17.15 -3.39
N ARG A 204 26.41 17.90 -4.49
CA ARG A 204 27.30 19.06 -4.60
C ARG A 204 26.71 20.26 -3.86
N ASN A 205 25.37 20.37 -3.84
CA ASN A 205 24.63 21.51 -3.29
C ASN A 205 23.59 21.11 -2.22
N GLY A 206 23.76 19.96 -1.55
CA GLY A 206 22.87 19.52 -0.47
C GLY A 206 21.55 18.87 -0.95
N LEU A 207 20.52 18.92 -0.10
CA LEU A 207 19.25 18.19 -0.29
C LEU A 207 18.40 18.66 -1.49
N PRO A 208 18.30 19.96 -1.82
CA PRO A 208 17.53 20.41 -2.99
C PRO A 208 18.04 19.84 -4.31
N ASP A 209 19.36 19.75 -4.49
CA ASP A 209 20.00 19.14 -5.67
C ASP A 209 19.68 17.64 -5.76
N LEU A 210 19.56 16.93 -4.63
CA LEU A 210 19.12 15.54 -4.62
C LEU A 210 17.65 15.41 -5.05
N ILE A 211 16.74 16.26 -4.55
CA ILE A 211 15.32 16.23 -4.92
C ILE A 211 15.14 16.50 -6.41
N GLN A 212 15.82 17.51 -6.96
CA GLN A 212 15.75 17.82 -8.39
C GLN A 212 16.26 16.66 -9.26
N ARG A 213 17.32 15.98 -8.83
CA ARG A 213 17.82 14.78 -9.51
C ARG A 213 16.85 13.61 -9.39
N MET A 214 16.20 13.45 -8.24
CA MET A 214 15.15 12.43 -8.08
C MET A 214 14.00 12.70 -9.05
N GLU A 215 13.52 13.94 -9.16
CA GLU A 215 12.51 14.35 -10.14
C GLU A 215 12.93 14.00 -11.56
N GLN A 216 14.14 14.38 -11.97
CA GLN A 216 14.66 14.07 -13.31
C GLN A 216 14.66 12.56 -13.58
N VAL A 217 15.20 11.76 -12.65
CA VAL A 217 15.29 10.30 -12.79
C VAL A 217 13.90 9.66 -12.81
N ALA A 218 13.01 10.09 -11.91
CA ALA A 218 11.69 9.52 -11.77
C ALA A 218 10.81 9.82 -13.00
N SER A 219 10.94 11.02 -13.57
CA SER A 219 10.30 11.40 -14.83
C SER A 219 10.92 10.64 -16.02
N THR A 220 12.25 10.48 -16.05
CA THR A 220 12.96 9.74 -17.11
C THR A 220 12.50 8.29 -17.22
N TYR A 221 12.26 7.61 -16.08
CA TYR A 221 11.84 6.20 -16.06
C TYR A 221 10.33 6.01 -15.83
N PHE A 222 9.53 7.09 -15.89
CA PHE A 222 8.11 7.06 -15.58
C PHE A 222 7.80 6.23 -14.33
N VAL A 223 8.48 6.53 -13.22
CA VAL A 223 8.28 5.82 -11.95
C VAL A 223 6.80 5.93 -11.54
N GLY A 224 6.11 4.80 -11.36
CA GLY A 224 4.66 4.78 -11.18
C GLY A 224 4.20 5.12 -9.78
N ALA A 225 4.78 4.47 -8.77
CA ALA A 225 4.53 4.75 -7.36
C ALA A 225 5.82 4.66 -6.54
N LEU A 226 5.94 5.53 -5.53
CA LEU A 226 7.03 5.54 -4.57
C LEU A 226 6.52 5.10 -3.19
N LEU A 227 6.96 3.94 -2.72
CA LEU A 227 6.60 3.40 -1.42
C LEU A 227 7.73 3.65 -0.43
N ILE A 228 7.41 4.25 0.72
CA ILE A 228 8.38 4.60 1.76
C ILE A 228 7.97 3.88 3.03
N ASP A 229 8.70 2.82 3.35
CA ASP A 229 8.49 1.94 4.50
C ASP A 229 9.28 2.40 5.72
N GLU A 230 8.77 2.04 6.90
CA GLU A 230 9.33 2.40 8.20
C GLU A 230 9.57 3.90 8.38
N ILE A 231 8.64 4.74 7.89
CA ILE A 231 8.76 6.21 7.89
C ILE A 231 9.01 6.79 9.29
N GLN A 232 8.54 6.10 10.34
CA GLN A 232 8.75 6.50 11.73
C GLN A 232 10.23 6.44 12.17
N HIS A 233 11.11 5.77 11.41
CA HIS A 233 12.56 5.79 11.65
C HIS A 233 13.22 7.11 11.24
N LEU A 234 12.54 7.97 10.48
CA LEU A 234 13.07 9.29 10.19
C LEU A 234 13.13 10.12 11.47
N ARG A 235 14.34 10.58 11.81
CA ARG A 235 14.58 11.37 13.01
C ARG A 235 14.55 12.85 12.65
N SER A 236 13.66 13.62 13.29
CA SER A 236 13.78 15.07 13.31
C SER A 236 15.02 15.44 14.12
N ALA A 237 16.11 15.82 13.47
CA ALA A 237 17.31 16.28 14.15
C ALA A 237 17.05 17.63 14.86
N ARG A 238 16.74 17.57 16.17
CA ARG A 238 16.46 18.72 17.07
C ARG A 238 15.41 19.71 16.55
N THR A 239 15.13 20.74 17.35
CA THR A 239 14.07 21.76 17.21
C THR A 239 13.90 22.24 15.75
N GLY A 240 12.69 22.11 15.20
CA GLY A 240 12.38 22.44 13.79
C GLY A 240 12.56 21.30 12.77
N GLY A 241 13.11 20.14 13.18
CA GLY A 241 13.35 19.02 12.28
C GLY A 241 12.08 18.32 11.74
N LYS A 242 10.94 18.42 12.46
CA LYS A 242 9.65 17.89 11.97
C LYS A 242 9.17 18.70 10.77
N ASP A 243 9.14 20.02 10.89
CA ASP A 243 8.69 20.91 9.81
C ASP A 243 9.57 20.78 8.56
N ASN A 244 10.89 20.64 8.73
CA ASN A 244 11.81 20.38 7.61
C ASN A 244 11.54 19.05 6.91
N MET A 245 11.18 18.01 7.66
CA MET A 245 10.81 16.70 7.11
C MET A 245 9.47 16.75 6.38
N LEU A 246 8.46 17.41 6.96
CA LEU A 246 7.16 17.59 6.31
C LEU A 246 7.31 18.40 5.02
N ASN A 247 8.05 19.51 5.06
CA ASN A 247 8.37 20.31 3.88
C ASN A 247 9.13 19.50 2.83
N PHE A 248 10.04 18.62 3.23
CA PHE A 248 10.70 17.71 2.30
C PHE A 248 9.70 16.82 1.56
N PHE A 249 8.76 16.17 2.26
CA PHE A 249 7.78 15.30 1.61
C PHE A 249 6.77 16.06 0.77
N VAL A 250 6.31 17.22 1.22
CA VAL A 250 5.45 18.10 0.41
C VAL A 250 6.17 18.51 -0.87
N ASN A 251 7.44 18.92 -0.76
CA ASN A 251 8.26 19.24 -1.93
C ASN A 251 8.51 18.01 -2.80
N LEU A 252 8.74 16.84 -2.22
CA LEU A 252 8.93 15.59 -2.95
C LEU A 252 7.69 15.26 -3.80
N ILE A 253 6.50 15.29 -3.18
CA ILE A 253 5.21 15.00 -3.82
C ILE A 253 4.91 16.04 -4.92
N ASN A 254 5.15 17.32 -4.63
CA ASN A 254 4.86 18.41 -5.56
C ASN A 254 5.85 18.48 -6.72
N SER A 255 7.15 18.30 -6.47
CA SER A 255 8.20 18.37 -7.49
C SER A 255 8.28 17.11 -8.32
N ILE A 256 8.27 15.92 -7.69
CA ILE A 256 8.42 14.67 -8.43
C ILE A 256 7.14 14.32 -9.21
N GLY A 257 5.96 14.72 -8.72
CA GLY A 257 4.69 14.50 -9.42
C GLY A 257 4.29 13.02 -9.51
N ILE A 258 4.79 12.19 -8.59
CA ILE A 258 4.54 10.74 -8.53
C ILE A 258 3.74 10.41 -7.28
N PRO A 259 2.77 9.47 -7.38
CA PRO A 259 2.10 8.95 -6.20
C PRO A 259 3.05 8.39 -5.14
N VAL A 260 2.84 8.79 -3.88
CA VAL A 260 3.67 8.34 -2.74
C VAL A 260 2.81 7.55 -1.75
N VAL A 261 3.30 6.37 -1.37
CA VAL A 261 2.72 5.51 -0.34
C VAL A 261 3.59 5.53 0.91
N PHE A 262 3.06 5.99 2.03
CA PHE A 262 3.75 5.95 3.32
C PHE A 262 3.36 4.69 4.09
N ILE A 263 4.34 3.90 4.53
CA ILE A 263 4.11 2.73 5.38
C ILE A 263 4.83 2.93 6.71
N GLY A 264 4.15 2.61 7.81
CA GLY A 264 4.73 2.73 9.14
C GLY A 264 3.80 2.25 10.25
N THR A 265 4.21 2.48 11.50
CA THR A 265 3.41 2.13 12.67
C THR A 265 2.41 3.23 13.03
N ASN A 266 1.49 2.94 13.96
CA ASN A 266 0.45 3.88 14.41
C ASN A 266 1.04 5.21 14.91
N SER A 267 2.28 5.18 15.40
CA SER A 267 3.07 6.36 15.78
C SER A 267 3.20 7.41 14.66
N MET A 268 3.22 6.98 13.38
CA MET A 268 3.33 7.85 12.21
C MET A 268 2.21 8.87 12.14
N ILE A 269 0.98 8.52 12.49
CA ILE A 269 -0.18 9.40 12.30
C ILE A 269 0.01 10.70 13.08
N SER A 270 0.50 10.61 14.32
CA SER A 270 0.83 11.79 15.13
C SER A 270 1.96 12.64 14.55
N LEU A 271 2.88 12.03 13.79
CA LEU A 271 4.04 12.70 13.20
C LEU A 271 3.74 13.36 11.86
N PHE A 272 2.81 12.79 11.09
CA PHE A 272 2.53 13.19 9.71
C PHE A 272 1.09 13.67 9.50
N SER A 273 0.31 13.88 10.56
CA SER A 273 -1.10 14.31 10.49
C SER A 273 -1.33 15.48 9.52
N ASP A 274 -0.44 16.48 9.49
CA ASP A 274 -0.53 17.64 8.59
C ASP A 274 -0.26 17.30 7.12
N VAL A 275 0.71 16.41 6.84
CA VAL A 275 0.96 15.89 5.49
C VAL A 275 -0.18 14.98 5.02
N LEU A 276 -0.69 14.15 5.92
CA LEU A 276 -1.85 13.28 5.69
C LEU A 276 -3.15 14.09 5.51
N ARG A 277 -3.27 15.25 6.16
CA ARG A 277 -4.42 16.15 5.97
C ARG A 277 -4.45 16.75 4.55
N ASN A 278 -3.27 16.99 3.96
CA ASN A 278 -3.14 17.37 2.56
C ASN A 278 -3.40 16.17 1.61
N ALA A 279 -3.02 14.96 2.02
CA ALA A 279 -3.27 13.71 1.26
C ALA A 279 -4.77 13.44 1.00
N ARG A 280 -5.63 13.72 1.99
CA ARG A 280 -7.09 13.51 1.89
C ARG A 280 -7.77 14.28 0.75
N ARG A 281 -7.13 15.33 0.21
CA ARG A 281 -7.72 16.17 -0.84
C ARG A 281 -7.51 15.63 -2.26
N GLY A 282 -6.60 14.67 -2.47
CA GLY A 282 -6.19 14.26 -3.81
C GLY A 282 -6.87 13.02 -4.39
N CYS A 283 -7.30 12.05 -3.56
CA CYS A 283 -7.79 10.76 -4.05
C CYS A 283 -8.87 10.07 -3.21
N GLY A 284 -9.26 10.58 -2.03
CA GLY A 284 -10.19 9.88 -1.13
C GLY A 284 -9.64 8.58 -0.51
N LEU A 285 -8.47 8.09 -0.92
CA LEU A 285 -7.85 6.83 -0.48
C LEU A 285 -7.24 6.87 0.95
N GLY A 286 -7.22 8.03 1.59
CA GLY A 286 -7.04 8.18 3.05
C GLY A 286 -5.89 7.38 3.69
N VAL A 287 -6.17 6.87 4.88
CA VAL A 287 -5.29 6.02 5.69
C VAL A 287 -5.94 4.64 5.78
N THR A 288 -5.27 3.61 5.29
CA THR A 288 -5.67 2.22 5.50
C THR A 288 -4.99 1.70 6.75
N GLU A 289 -5.80 1.30 7.72
CA GLU A 289 -5.33 0.74 8.99
C GLU A 289 -5.38 -0.79 8.97
N PHE A 290 -4.24 -1.42 9.26
CA PHE A 290 -4.19 -2.81 9.66
C PHE A 290 -4.51 -2.90 11.15
N GLN A 291 -5.80 -3.07 11.43
CA GLN A 291 -6.29 -3.22 12.79
C GLN A 291 -5.88 -4.57 13.37
N ARG A 292 -5.71 -4.59 14.70
CA ARG A 292 -5.51 -5.81 15.45
C ARG A 292 -6.80 -6.62 15.40
N PHE A 293 -6.69 -7.92 15.13
CA PHE A 293 -7.84 -8.80 15.16
C PHE A 293 -8.44 -8.89 16.58
N GLU A 294 -9.76 -8.83 16.66
CA GLU A 294 -10.49 -9.18 17.87
C GLU A 294 -10.80 -10.68 17.89
N LYS A 295 -11.03 -11.22 19.08
CA LYS A 295 -11.23 -12.67 19.28
C LYS A 295 -12.36 -13.23 18.43
N ASP A 296 -13.47 -12.50 18.40
CA ASP A 296 -14.71 -12.90 17.74
C ASP A 296 -14.75 -12.48 16.26
N ASP A 297 -13.66 -11.94 15.73
CA ASP A 297 -13.56 -11.57 14.32
C ASP A 297 -13.56 -12.84 13.44
N PRO A 298 -14.51 -12.99 12.51
CA PRO A 298 -14.54 -14.12 11.60
C PRO A 298 -13.28 -14.21 10.70
N VAL A 299 -12.63 -13.09 10.39
CA VAL A 299 -11.39 -13.04 9.60
C VAL A 299 -10.24 -13.66 10.39
N TRP A 300 -10.19 -13.41 11.69
CA TRP A 300 -9.20 -14.02 12.58
C TRP A 300 -9.35 -15.53 12.64
N ARG A 301 -10.60 -16.01 12.76
CA ARG A 301 -10.88 -17.45 12.75
C ARG A 301 -10.43 -18.11 11.45
N MET A 302 -10.79 -17.53 10.31
CA MET A 302 -10.36 -18.01 8.99
C MET A 302 -8.82 -18.07 8.87
N LEU A 303 -8.11 -17.05 9.36
CA LEU A 303 -6.64 -17.03 9.35
C LEU A 303 -6.05 -18.16 10.19
N ILE A 304 -6.55 -18.38 11.41
CA ILE A 304 -6.09 -19.48 12.27
C ILE A 304 -6.38 -20.82 11.60
N GLU A 305 -7.60 -21.04 11.11
CA GLU A 305 -7.99 -22.28 10.44
C GLU A 305 -7.04 -22.60 9.28
N SER A 306 -6.74 -21.60 8.44
CA SER A 306 -5.85 -21.75 7.29
C SER A 306 -4.40 -22.07 7.69
N LEU A 307 -3.90 -21.48 8.78
CA LEU A 307 -2.57 -21.78 9.31
C LEU A 307 -2.52 -23.14 10.03
N TRP A 308 -3.64 -23.58 10.60
CA TRP A 308 -3.73 -24.80 11.40
C TRP A 308 -3.67 -26.09 10.57
N GLU A 309 -3.95 -26.00 9.27
CA GLU A 309 -3.76 -27.09 8.31
C GLU A 309 -2.29 -27.55 8.21
N TYR A 310 -1.34 -26.69 8.58
CA TYR A 310 0.10 -26.95 8.47
C TYR A 310 0.68 -27.52 9.78
N GLN A 311 0.56 -28.85 9.95
CA GLN A 311 1.11 -29.58 11.10
C GLN A 311 2.12 -30.67 10.69
N TRP A 312 3.35 -30.57 11.21
CA TRP A 312 4.45 -31.53 11.04
C TRP A 312 4.67 -32.43 12.26
N CYS A 313 3.79 -32.37 13.26
CA CYS A 313 3.73 -33.36 14.34
C CYS A 313 3.22 -34.70 13.82
N ARG A 314 3.62 -35.83 14.41
CA ARG A 314 3.12 -37.15 13.98
C ARG A 314 1.62 -37.30 14.21
N GLU A 315 1.11 -36.74 15.30
CA GLU A 315 -0.31 -36.72 15.62
C GLU A 315 -0.91 -35.35 15.24
N ILE A 316 -1.91 -35.37 14.36
CA ILE A 316 -2.66 -34.17 13.98
C ILE A 316 -3.62 -33.82 15.11
N SER A 317 -3.57 -32.56 15.55
CA SER A 317 -4.53 -32.02 16.49
C SER A 317 -5.66 -31.28 15.76
N PRO A 318 -6.94 -31.59 16.03
CA PRO A 318 -8.04 -30.75 15.54
C PRO A 318 -8.00 -29.37 16.22
N LEU A 319 -8.42 -28.32 15.52
CA LEU A 319 -8.59 -27.00 16.10
C LEU A 319 -9.86 -26.99 16.96
N THR A 320 -9.69 -27.12 18.27
CA THR A 320 -10.80 -27.01 19.23
C THR A 320 -11.02 -25.55 19.63
N ASP A 321 -12.21 -25.21 20.12
CA ASP A 321 -12.48 -23.85 20.65
C ASP A 321 -11.56 -23.50 21.82
N GLU A 322 -11.16 -24.50 22.63
CA GLU A 322 -10.18 -24.29 23.70
C GLU A 322 -8.80 -23.88 23.14
N LEU A 323 -8.33 -24.56 22.10
CA LEU A 323 -7.06 -24.23 21.44
C LEU A 323 -7.13 -22.85 20.79
N PHE A 324 -8.24 -22.56 20.10
CA PHE A 324 -8.50 -21.27 19.50
C PHE A 324 -8.40 -20.13 20.52
N ASP A 325 -9.05 -20.30 21.68
CA ASP A 325 -9.04 -19.35 22.79
C ASP A 325 -7.63 -19.14 23.36
N VAL A 326 -6.87 -20.23 23.51
CA VAL A 326 -5.48 -20.17 23.98
C VAL A 326 -4.59 -19.45 22.99
N LEU A 327 -4.72 -19.72 21.69
CA LEU A 327 -3.95 -19.04 20.66
C LEU A 327 -4.25 -17.53 20.66
N TYR A 328 -5.51 -17.13 20.76
CA TYR A 328 -5.87 -15.72 20.88
C TYR A 328 -5.29 -15.10 22.15
N ASP A 329 -5.44 -15.74 23.32
CA ASP A 329 -4.94 -15.19 24.59
C ASP A 329 -3.41 -14.99 24.56
N LEU A 330 -2.67 -15.88 23.92
CA LEU A 330 -1.20 -15.83 23.87
C LEU A 330 -0.65 -14.90 22.78
N THR A 331 -1.48 -14.44 21.84
CA THR A 331 -1.04 -13.64 20.67
C THR A 331 -1.73 -12.29 20.58
N GLN A 332 -2.89 -12.14 21.23
CA GLN A 332 -3.75 -10.96 21.22
C GLN A 332 -4.07 -10.48 19.80
N GLY A 333 -4.28 -11.39 18.83
CA GLY A 333 -4.65 -11.02 17.46
C GLY A 333 -3.52 -10.41 16.63
N VAL A 334 -2.25 -10.55 17.06
CA VAL A 334 -1.08 -10.12 16.28
C VAL A 334 -0.57 -11.29 15.43
N THR A 335 -0.65 -11.16 14.11
CA THR A 335 -0.32 -12.20 13.14
C THR A 335 1.10 -12.77 13.30
N ASP A 336 2.11 -11.91 13.46
CA ASP A 336 3.51 -12.35 13.65
C ASP A 336 3.69 -13.18 14.93
N PHE A 337 3.01 -12.81 16.02
CA PHE A 337 3.04 -13.58 17.26
C PHE A 337 2.35 -14.93 17.09
N LEU A 338 1.24 -14.99 16.35
CA LEU A 338 0.56 -16.24 16.02
C LEU A 338 1.47 -17.18 15.23
N VAL A 339 2.04 -16.73 14.12
CA VAL A 339 2.91 -17.57 13.28
C VAL A 339 4.14 -18.04 14.08
N LYS A 340 4.75 -17.16 14.89
CA LYS A 340 5.87 -17.53 15.78
C LYS A 340 5.44 -18.57 16.82
N LEU A 341 4.28 -18.40 17.45
CA LEU A 341 3.76 -19.33 18.44
C LEU A 341 3.49 -20.71 17.83
N LEU A 342 2.91 -20.77 16.63
CA LEU A 342 2.66 -22.03 15.90
C LEU A 342 3.97 -22.74 15.54
N ILE A 343 4.96 -22.01 15.00
CA ILE A 343 6.29 -22.57 14.68
C ILE A 343 6.98 -23.10 15.94
N LEU A 344 7.02 -22.30 17.01
CA LEU A 344 7.68 -22.69 18.26
C LEU A 344 6.95 -23.84 18.95
N GLY A 345 5.62 -23.87 18.89
CA GLY A 345 4.77 -24.96 19.40
C GLY A 345 5.11 -26.29 18.75
N GLN A 346 5.15 -26.31 17.41
CA GLN A 346 5.51 -27.52 16.66
C GLN A 346 6.95 -27.95 16.92
N ARG A 347 7.89 -27.00 16.92
CA ARG A 347 9.30 -27.31 17.24
C ARG A 347 9.42 -27.92 18.64
N PHE A 348 8.72 -27.38 19.63
CA PHE A 348 8.72 -27.92 20.99
C PHE A 348 8.13 -29.33 21.03
N ALA A 349 6.94 -29.56 20.45
CA ALA A 349 6.28 -30.86 20.47
C ALA A 349 7.10 -31.98 19.81
N ILE A 350 7.75 -31.67 18.68
CA ILE A 350 8.67 -32.59 18.00
C ILE A 350 9.95 -32.78 18.82
N GLN A 351 10.43 -31.73 19.50
CA GLN A 351 11.66 -31.80 20.27
C GLN A 351 11.53 -32.59 21.56
N SER A 352 10.44 -32.41 22.28
CA SER A 352 10.11 -33.12 23.52
C SER A 352 9.65 -34.55 23.29
N GLY A 353 9.21 -34.88 22.07
CA GLY A 353 8.61 -36.17 21.76
C GLY A 353 7.13 -36.27 22.12
N GLU A 354 6.50 -35.16 22.56
CA GLU A 354 5.04 -35.10 22.75
C GLU A 354 4.29 -35.34 21.43
N GLU A 355 4.88 -34.95 20.29
CA GLU A 355 4.40 -35.24 18.92
C GLU A 355 2.94 -34.86 18.63
N ARG A 356 2.37 -33.98 19.45
CA ARG A 356 1.01 -33.45 19.35
C ARG A 356 0.95 -32.00 19.85
N LEU A 357 0.10 -31.18 19.23
CA LEU A 357 -0.14 -29.80 19.66
C LEU A 357 -1.30 -29.73 20.65
N THR A 358 -1.07 -29.16 21.83
CA THR A 358 -2.11 -28.97 22.86
C THR A 358 -2.07 -27.57 23.46
N SER A 359 -3.13 -27.19 24.18
CA SER A 359 -3.17 -25.97 24.99
C SER A 359 -1.97 -25.86 25.93
N SER A 360 -1.58 -26.97 26.56
CA SER A 360 -0.42 -27.02 27.46
C SER A 360 0.90 -26.75 26.74
N THR A 361 1.06 -27.27 25.52
CA THR A 361 2.24 -27.06 24.67
C THR A 361 2.44 -25.57 24.41
N PHE A 362 1.39 -24.85 23.98
CA PHE A 362 1.49 -23.41 23.68
C PHE A 362 1.68 -22.55 24.92
N ARG A 363 1.02 -22.87 26.04
CA ARG A 363 1.25 -22.16 27.32
C ARG A 363 2.71 -22.30 27.76
N ARG A 364 3.28 -23.51 27.73
CA ARG A 364 4.71 -23.76 28.04
C ARG A 364 5.65 -23.00 27.10
N VAL A 365 5.36 -22.98 25.81
CA VAL A 365 6.17 -22.26 24.81
C VAL A 365 6.11 -20.75 25.05
N SER A 366 4.94 -20.20 25.32
CA SER A 366 4.81 -18.78 25.66
C SER A 366 5.59 -18.43 26.94
N ASP A 367 5.48 -19.28 27.97
CA ASP A 367 6.14 -19.09 29.26
C ASP A 367 7.66 -19.22 29.21
N THR A 368 8.22 -19.94 28.23
CA THR A 368 9.66 -20.20 28.15
C THR A 368 10.36 -19.45 27.02
N LYS A 369 9.72 -19.33 25.85
CA LYS A 369 10.31 -18.79 24.62
C LYS A 369 9.82 -17.40 24.24
N MET A 370 8.67 -16.94 24.78
CA MET A 370 8.08 -15.63 24.47
C MET A 370 8.02 -14.69 25.69
N GLN A 371 8.83 -14.94 26.73
CA GLN A 371 8.84 -14.15 27.97
C GLN A 371 9.00 -12.64 27.73
N ILE A 372 9.87 -12.26 26.78
CA ILE A 372 10.15 -10.86 26.43
C ILE A 372 8.89 -10.15 25.88
N LEU A 373 7.96 -10.89 25.26
CA LEU A 373 6.75 -10.35 24.66
C LEU A 373 5.59 -10.21 25.67
N LYS A 374 5.68 -10.87 26.84
CA LYS A 374 4.60 -10.87 27.84
C LYS A 374 4.17 -9.48 28.33
N PRO A 375 5.08 -8.51 28.57
CA PRO A 375 4.68 -7.15 28.94
C PRO A 375 3.84 -6.47 27.85
N ALA A 376 4.22 -6.61 26.58
CA ALA A 376 3.49 -6.06 25.45
C ALA A 376 2.12 -6.73 25.26
N LEU A 377 2.07 -8.06 25.35
CA LEU A 377 0.81 -8.82 25.30
C LEU A 377 -0.14 -8.48 26.46
N SER A 378 0.41 -8.24 27.66
CA SER A 378 -0.38 -7.81 28.82
C SER A 378 -0.97 -6.42 28.62
N ALA A 379 -0.23 -5.51 27.99
CA ALA A 379 -0.72 -4.18 27.63
C ALA A 379 -1.83 -4.26 26.56
N LEU A 380 -1.69 -5.12 25.55
CA LEU A 380 -2.74 -5.37 24.56
C LEU A 380 -4.01 -5.96 25.22
N ARG A 381 -3.84 -6.90 26.14
CA ARG A 381 -4.96 -7.54 26.86
C ARG A 381 -5.70 -6.56 27.77
N SER A 382 -4.97 -5.69 28.46
CA SER A 382 -5.58 -4.72 29.38
C SER A 382 -6.34 -3.61 28.65
N ARG A 383 -6.03 -3.37 27.37
CA ARG A 383 -6.53 -2.23 26.58
C ARG A 383 -6.34 -0.88 27.29
N ASP A 384 -5.41 -0.80 28.24
CA ASP A 384 -5.16 0.42 29.02
C ASP A 384 -4.28 1.36 28.19
N PRO A 385 -4.77 2.55 27.80
CA PRO A 385 -4.01 3.50 26.99
C PRO A 385 -2.66 3.88 27.62
N ARG A 386 -2.54 3.85 28.96
CA ARG A 386 -1.29 4.16 29.66
C ARG A 386 -0.26 3.05 29.53
N GLN A 387 -0.69 1.80 29.47
CA GLN A 387 0.19 0.66 29.25
C GLN A 387 0.56 0.50 27.78
N LEU A 388 -0.40 0.76 26.89
CA LEU A 388 -0.16 0.79 25.44
C LEU A 388 0.82 1.90 25.07
N GLY A 389 0.72 3.09 25.67
CA GLY A 389 1.65 4.20 25.43
C GLY A 389 3.10 3.95 25.88
N ARG A 390 3.38 2.90 26.67
CA ARG A 390 4.77 2.49 26.97
C ARG A 390 5.43 1.75 25.81
N PHE A 391 4.65 1.29 24.84
CA PHE A 391 5.12 0.68 23.62
C PHE A 391 4.71 1.57 22.46
N GLU A 392 5.69 2.27 21.89
CA GLU A 392 5.50 3.31 20.86
C GLU A 392 4.63 2.84 19.68
N ASP A 393 4.64 1.54 19.39
CA ASP A 393 3.89 0.92 18.30
C ASP A 393 2.47 0.44 18.65
N LEU A 394 2.04 0.45 19.93
CA LEU A 394 0.80 -0.21 20.38
C LEU A 394 -0.41 0.71 20.57
N LEU A 395 -0.29 2.02 20.34
CA LEU A 395 -1.42 2.94 20.51
C LEU A 395 -2.46 2.73 19.40
N PRO A 396 -3.74 2.46 19.72
CA PRO A 396 -4.82 2.36 18.74
C PRO A 396 -4.99 3.68 17.98
N ILE A 397 -5.27 3.59 16.68
CA ILE A 397 -5.46 4.78 15.84
C ILE A 397 -6.75 5.51 16.26
N ASP A 398 -7.78 4.77 16.65
CA ASP A 398 -9.06 5.32 17.10
C ASP A 398 -8.91 6.28 18.29
N ASP A 399 -8.05 6.02 19.27
CA ASP A 399 -7.84 6.95 20.38
C ASP A 399 -7.13 8.24 19.93
N GLN A 400 -6.27 8.15 18.91
CA GLN A 400 -5.59 9.30 18.32
C GLN A 400 -6.49 10.08 17.36
N LEU A 401 -7.40 9.39 16.66
CA LEU A 401 -8.34 9.96 15.70
C LEU A 401 -9.68 10.38 16.32
N GLN A 402 -10.16 9.77 17.40
CA GLN A 402 -11.38 10.16 18.12
C GLN A 402 -11.25 11.55 18.74
N GLY A 403 -10.04 11.97 19.10
CA GLY A 403 -9.75 13.37 19.44
C GLY A 403 -9.95 14.34 18.26
N MET A 404 -10.09 13.83 17.04
CA MET A 404 -10.14 14.61 15.81
C MET A 404 -11.42 14.42 14.98
N MET A 405 -12.05 13.25 14.92
CA MET A 405 -13.19 12.98 14.01
C MET A 405 -14.08 11.83 14.49
N THR A 406 -15.26 12.17 14.96
CA THR A 406 -16.42 11.26 15.08
C THR A 406 -16.98 10.94 13.68
N LEU A 407 -17.39 9.67 13.47
CA LEU A 407 -18.28 9.11 12.42
C LEU A 407 -17.62 8.35 11.24
N SER A 408 -17.79 7.01 11.23
CA SER A 408 -18.61 6.22 10.27
C SER A 408 -18.06 4.77 10.10
N ALA A 409 -18.86 3.75 10.41
CA ALA A 409 -18.39 2.36 10.62
C ALA A 409 -19.17 1.28 9.82
N ASN A 410 -19.85 1.63 8.73
CA ASN A 410 -20.84 0.72 8.10
C ASN A 410 -20.40 0.00 6.81
N GLU A 411 -19.12 -0.03 6.44
CA GLU A 411 -18.69 -0.59 5.14
C GLU A 411 -18.07 -2.00 5.21
N VAL A 412 -17.72 -2.51 6.40
CA VAL A 412 -16.92 -3.75 6.56
C VAL A 412 -17.74 -5.05 6.40
N LEU A 413 -19.06 -5.00 6.63
CA LEU A 413 -19.92 -6.20 6.68
C LEU A 413 -20.20 -6.83 5.30
N ASP A 414 -20.23 -6.03 4.23
CA ASP A 414 -20.55 -6.54 2.89
C ASP A 414 -19.38 -7.30 2.22
N ARG A 415 -18.13 -6.96 2.59
CA ARG A 415 -16.91 -7.62 2.06
C ARG A 415 -16.67 -9.01 2.64
N LEU A 416 -17.17 -9.29 3.84
CA LEU A 416 -17.02 -10.60 4.51
C LEU A 416 -17.78 -11.74 3.79
N ALA A 417 -18.88 -11.43 3.12
CA ALA A 417 -19.66 -12.42 2.39
C ALA A 417 -18.95 -12.93 1.13
N LEU A 418 -18.16 -12.08 0.47
CA LEU A 418 -17.38 -12.42 -0.73
C LEU A 418 -16.18 -13.31 -0.37
N LEU A 419 -15.49 -13.05 0.74
CA LEU A 419 -14.29 -13.78 1.15
C LEU A 419 -14.57 -15.22 1.61
N ARG A 420 -15.77 -15.50 2.13
CA ARG A 420 -16.20 -16.87 2.48
C ARG A 420 -16.35 -17.80 1.27
N SER A 421 -16.38 -17.26 0.05
CA SER A 421 -16.46 -18.07 -1.17
C SER A 421 -15.11 -18.65 -1.63
N ILE A 422 -14.01 -18.28 -0.96
CA ILE A 422 -12.65 -18.73 -1.25
C ILE A 422 -12.24 -19.76 -0.20
N THR A 423 -12.32 -21.04 -0.54
CA THR A 423 -11.74 -22.14 0.24
C THR A 423 -10.32 -22.47 -0.25
N PRO A 424 -9.43 -23.02 0.61
CA PRO A 424 -8.17 -23.59 0.17
C PRO A 424 -8.40 -24.67 -0.90
N VAL A 425 -7.46 -24.73 -1.85
CA VAL A 425 -7.51 -25.58 -3.06
C VAL A 425 -8.03 -27.00 -2.74
N PRO A 426 -9.05 -27.51 -3.46
CA PRO A 426 -9.50 -28.88 -3.27
C PRO A 426 -8.40 -29.86 -3.68
N ARG A 427 -8.26 -30.97 -2.93
CA ARG A 427 -7.53 -32.16 -3.39
C ARG A 427 -8.03 -32.51 -4.81
N MET A 428 -7.10 -32.67 -5.74
CA MET A 428 -7.41 -32.86 -7.16
C MET A 428 -8.28 -34.09 -7.37
N ASP A 429 -9.44 -33.88 -8.00
CA ASP A 429 -10.11 -34.78 -8.93
C ASP A 429 -11.00 -33.94 -9.88
N ALA A 430 -11.14 -34.36 -11.16
CA ALA A 430 -11.85 -33.65 -12.23
C ALA A 430 -12.83 -34.60 -12.95
N PRO A 431 -13.73 -34.13 -13.87
CA PRO A 431 -14.66 -32.98 -13.83
C PRO A 431 -16.10 -33.35 -14.34
N SER A 432 -17.09 -32.43 -14.25
CA SER A 432 -18.22 -32.35 -15.22
C SER A 432 -19.12 -31.08 -15.09
N ALA A 433 -19.30 -30.41 -16.23
CA ALA A 433 -20.05 -29.20 -16.63
C ALA A 433 -21.54 -29.00 -16.23
N LYS A 434 -22.02 -27.73 -16.19
CA LYS A 434 -22.80 -27.03 -17.26
C LYS A 434 -23.34 -25.64 -16.83
N VAL A 435 -23.49 -24.75 -17.82
CA VAL A 435 -23.89 -23.33 -17.77
C VAL A 435 -25.37 -23.12 -18.12
N SER A 436 -26.04 -22.13 -17.50
CA SER A 436 -27.29 -21.50 -18.00
C SER A 436 -27.39 -20.06 -17.46
N SER A 437 -27.19 -19.04 -18.31
CA SER A 437 -28.19 -18.20 -19.02
C SER A 437 -28.88 -17.09 -18.19
N THR A 438 -28.58 -15.85 -18.57
CA THR A 438 -29.21 -14.57 -18.18
C THR A 438 -30.67 -14.44 -18.65
N PRO A 439 -31.40 -13.44 -18.12
CA PRO A 439 -32.08 -12.53 -19.05
C PRO A 439 -31.97 -11.03 -18.73
N LYS A 440 -32.15 -10.27 -19.82
CA LYS A 440 -32.06 -8.82 -20.01
C LYS A 440 -33.24 -8.04 -19.41
N THR A 441 -33.01 -6.75 -19.15
CA THR A 441 -34.06 -5.71 -19.21
C THR A 441 -33.50 -4.38 -19.75
N LYS A 442 -34.31 -3.74 -20.60
CA LYS A 442 -34.22 -2.39 -21.23
C LYS A 442 -35.64 -1.78 -21.08
N PRO A 443 -35.93 -0.54 -21.49
CA PRO A 443 -35.18 0.74 -21.49
C PRO A 443 -36.07 1.92 -20.99
N ALA A 444 -35.54 3.16 -21.02
CA ALA A 444 -36.21 4.47 -21.28
C ALA A 444 -35.46 5.58 -20.49
N GLY A 445 -35.31 6.82 -20.91
CA GLY A 445 -35.78 7.61 -22.05
C GLY A 445 -35.22 9.02 -21.82
N VAL A 446 -34.74 9.67 -22.88
CA VAL A 446 -34.17 11.02 -22.86
C VAL A 446 -35.31 12.04 -22.82
N ASP A 447 -35.22 13.03 -21.94
CA ASP A 447 -36.04 14.23 -22.04
C ASP A 447 -35.20 15.50 -21.90
N SER A 448 -35.44 16.42 -22.83
CA SER A 448 -34.64 17.59 -23.14
C SER A 448 -35.28 18.85 -22.57
N SER A 449 -34.63 19.50 -21.60
CA SER A 449 -34.90 20.90 -21.27
C SER A 449 -33.65 21.55 -20.67
N ARG A 450 -32.80 22.13 -21.54
CA ARG A 450 -31.67 22.99 -21.12
C ARG A 450 -32.22 24.33 -20.64
N SER A 451 -32.24 24.56 -19.32
CA SER A 451 -32.17 25.93 -18.81
C SER A 451 -30.71 26.34 -18.81
N SER A 452 -30.39 27.42 -19.53
CA SER A 452 -29.03 27.98 -19.58
C SER A 452 -28.70 28.57 -18.22
N THR A 453 -27.75 27.98 -17.51
CA THR A 453 -27.17 28.52 -16.27
C THR A 453 -26.52 29.87 -16.54
N LYS A 454 -26.65 30.81 -15.59
CA LYS A 454 -26.11 32.19 -15.68
C LYS A 454 -24.64 32.26 -16.12
N SER A 455 -23.85 31.25 -15.78
CA SER A 455 -22.44 31.08 -16.17
C SER A 455 -22.23 30.93 -17.68
N ALA A 456 -23.16 30.30 -18.40
CA ALA A 456 -23.09 30.13 -19.85
C ALA A 456 -23.38 31.45 -20.60
N VAL A 457 -24.22 32.32 -20.03
CA VAL A 457 -24.57 33.64 -20.58
C VAL A 457 -23.45 34.68 -20.36
N ILE A 458 -22.60 34.45 -19.36
CA ILE A 458 -21.42 35.28 -19.07
C ILE A 458 -20.24 34.87 -19.98
N ALA A 459 -20.06 33.57 -20.24
CA ALA A 459 -18.98 33.04 -21.06
C ALA A 459 -19.14 33.32 -22.57
N GLN A 460 -20.37 33.54 -23.05
CA GLN A 460 -20.67 33.81 -24.47
C GLN A 460 -20.81 35.32 -24.80
N ALA A 461 -20.51 36.21 -23.85
CA ALA A 461 -20.57 37.66 -24.08
C ALA A 461 -19.33 38.18 -24.81
N GLU A 462 -19.48 39.25 -25.60
CA GLU A 462 -18.35 39.88 -26.32
C GLU A 462 -17.25 40.40 -25.39
N ASP A 463 -17.59 40.79 -24.15
CA ASP A 463 -16.61 41.10 -23.10
C ASP A 463 -16.99 40.42 -21.75
N PRO A 464 -16.46 39.21 -21.51
CA PRO A 464 -16.78 38.42 -20.31
C PRO A 464 -16.30 39.06 -19.00
N LEU A 465 -15.23 39.86 -19.05
CA LEU A 465 -14.62 40.47 -17.85
C LEU A 465 -15.47 41.62 -17.31
N GLN A 466 -16.12 42.37 -18.19
CA GLN A 466 -17.02 43.46 -17.80
C GLN A 466 -18.32 42.91 -17.18
N LYS A 467 -18.90 41.85 -17.75
CA LYS A 467 -20.07 41.17 -17.16
C LYS A 467 -19.79 40.53 -15.80
N LEU A 468 -18.59 39.99 -15.61
CA LEU A 468 -18.17 39.46 -14.31
C LEU A 468 -18.04 40.57 -13.24
N ARG A 469 -17.67 41.80 -13.62
CA ARG A 469 -17.70 42.96 -12.72
C ARG A 469 -19.12 43.40 -12.39
N GLU A 470 -20.01 43.46 -13.37
CA GLU A 470 -21.42 43.87 -13.18
C GLU A 470 -22.20 42.91 -12.28
N GLU A 471 -21.94 41.61 -12.39
CA GLU A 471 -22.52 40.58 -11.51
C GLU A 471 -21.82 40.49 -10.14
N GLY A 472 -20.82 41.35 -9.86
CA GLY A 472 -20.16 41.45 -8.56
C GLY A 472 -19.11 40.37 -8.26
N TRP A 473 -18.62 39.65 -9.29
CA TRP A 473 -17.63 38.56 -9.13
C TRP A 473 -16.19 39.05 -9.19
N LEU A 474 -15.97 40.30 -9.59
CA LEU A 474 -14.66 40.93 -9.67
C LEU A 474 -14.67 42.25 -8.89
N ASN A 475 -14.03 42.25 -7.71
CA ASN A 475 -13.80 43.47 -6.94
C ASN A 475 -12.70 44.33 -7.59
N SER A 476 -12.92 45.64 -7.55
CA SER A 476 -12.01 46.65 -8.13
C SER A 476 -10.81 46.98 -7.27
N ASP A 477 -10.75 46.48 -6.03
CA ASP A 477 -9.68 46.77 -5.08
C ASP A 477 -8.96 45.49 -4.63
N VAL A 478 -7.65 45.42 -4.88
CA VAL A 478 -6.82 44.22 -4.70
C VAL A 478 -6.52 43.94 -3.22
N PHE A 479 -6.87 44.87 -2.33
CA PHE A 479 -6.48 44.82 -0.91
C PHE A 479 -7.64 44.64 0.09
N GLU A 480 -8.84 44.30 -0.38
CA GLU A 480 -10.06 44.31 0.45
C GLU A 480 -10.08 43.29 1.60
N PHE A 481 -9.19 42.29 1.59
CA PHE A 481 -9.08 41.28 2.67
C PHE A 481 -7.92 41.49 3.64
N SER A 482 -7.21 42.63 3.58
CA SER A 482 -6.16 42.95 4.55
C SER A 482 -6.73 43.58 5.82
N ALA A 483 -6.68 42.85 6.94
CA ALA A 483 -7.06 43.35 8.27
C ALA A 483 -6.17 44.52 8.78
N LEU A 484 -5.15 44.94 8.03
CA LEU A 484 -4.20 46.00 8.36
C LEU A 484 -4.58 47.40 7.83
N HIS A 485 -5.79 47.61 7.27
CA HIS A 485 -6.25 48.93 6.80
C HIS A 485 -7.49 49.51 7.50
N ARG A 486 -7.93 48.93 8.62
CA ARG A 486 -8.92 49.57 9.53
C ARG A 486 -8.25 50.07 10.80
N LYS A 487 -7.47 51.15 10.71
CA LYS A 487 -7.15 52.04 11.83
C LYS A 487 -6.96 53.46 11.31
N VAL A 488 -8.05 54.22 11.28
CA VAL A 488 -8.19 55.53 11.93
C VAL A 488 -9.62 55.62 12.43
#